data_AF-A0A562PQF9-F1
#
_entry.id   AF-A0A562PQF9-F1
#
_cell.length_a   1.000
_cell.length_b   1.000
_cell.length_c   1.000
_cell.angle_alpha   90.00
_cell.angle_beta   90.00
_cell.angle_gamma   90.00
#
_symmetry.space_group_name_H-M   'P 1'
#
loop_
_entity.id
_entity.type
_entity.pdbx_description
1 polymer ?
#
loop_
_entity_poly.entity_id
_entity_poly.type
_entity_poly.pdbx_seq_one_letter_code
_entity_poly.pdbx_strand_id
1 'polypeptide(L)'
;MTAYASASDETIFCVDELVEEMGNDARAVAKVIRRVREVIGNGIDPLNMAGEAVQQARFMEARRILHNLRNEVSELGASRFVGACLALELALTEGKVIEIPLLFTAAESELRLVMEHAGAWLDQHAGRASDRA
;
A
#
# COMPACT_ATOMS: atom_id res chain seq x y z
N MET A 1 -21.68 -21.94 7.14
CA MET A 1 -21.61 -21.61 5.71
C MET A 1 -21.91 -20.12 5.55
N THR A 2 -20.89 -19.25 5.67
CA THR A 2 -20.90 -17.89 5.10
C THR A 2 -19.45 -17.41 4.93
N ALA A 3 -18.75 -17.97 3.94
CA ALA A 3 -17.48 -17.46 3.46
C ALA A 3 -17.75 -16.68 2.17
N TYR A 4 -18.08 -15.39 2.30
CA TYR A 4 -18.28 -14.46 1.18
C TYR A 4 -18.02 -13.00 1.60
N ALA A 5 -17.03 -12.75 2.46
CA ALA A 5 -16.60 -11.39 2.80
C ALA A 5 -15.13 -11.08 2.44
N SER A 6 -14.27 -12.07 2.18
CA SER A 6 -12.81 -11.81 2.21
C SER A 6 -12.13 -11.52 0.86
N ALA A 7 -12.68 -11.97 -0.28
CA ALA A 7 -11.93 -11.88 -1.55
C ALA A 7 -11.74 -10.43 -2.07
N SER A 8 -12.66 -9.52 -1.74
CA SER A 8 -12.54 -8.10 -2.13
C SER A 8 -11.53 -7.36 -1.26
N ASP A 9 -11.48 -7.70 0.03
CA ASP A 9 -10.59 -7.08 1.02
C ASP A 9 -9.16 -7.64 0.94
N GLU A 10 -9.00 -8.93 0.62
CA GLU A 10 -7.69 -9.58 0.43
C GLU A 10 -6.82 -8.89 -0.63
N THR A 11 -7.44 -8.24 -1.63
CA THR A 11 -6.69 -7.52 -2.68
C THR A 11 -6.32 -6.09 -2.29
N ILE A 12 -6.93 -5.55 -1.25
CA ILE A 12 -6.63 -4.22 -0.68
C ILE A 12 -5.43 -4.34 0.25
N PHE A 13 -5.44 -5.33 1.14
CA PHE A 13 -4.38 -5.57 2.11
C PHE A 13 -4.45 -7.03 2.58
N CYS A 14 -3.36 -7.77 2.42
CA CYS A 14 -3.25 -9.14 2.90
C CYS A 14 -1.81 -9.40 3.34
N VAL A 15 -1.63 -9.63 4.64
CA VAL A 15 -0.34 -9.97 5.25
C VAL A 15 -0.30 -11.42 5.73
N ASP A 16 -1.32 -12.21 5.41
CA ASP A 16 -1.46 -13.59 5.89
C ASP A 16 -0.32 -14.46 5.37
N GLU A 17 0.01 -14.35 4.07
CA GLU A 17 1.18 -15.01 3.49
C GLU A 17 2.48 -14.61 4.21
N LEU A 18 2.61 -13.33 4.57
CA LEU A 18 3.79 -12.80 5.26
C LEU A 18 3.88 -13.29 6.72
N VAL A 19 2.74 -13.53 7.39
CA VAL A 19 2.70 -14.13 8.74
C VAL A 19 2.98 -15.62 8.69
N GLU A 20 2.45 -16.33 7.69
CA GLU A 20 2.66 -17.76 7.46
C GLU A 20 4.12 -18.07 7.11
N GLU A 21 4.72 -17.32 6.18
CA GLU A 21 6.13 -17.47 5.79
C GLU A 21 7.09 -17.27 6.97
N MET A 22 6.70 -16.44 7.93
CA MET A 22 7.53 -16.10 9.09
C MET A 22 7.38 -17.08 10.27
N GLY A 23 6.58 -18.15 10.10
CA GLY A 23 6.48 -19.27 11.02
C GLY A 23 5.32 -19.19 12.02
N ASN A 24 4.37 -18.26 11.82
CA ASN A 24 3.16 -18.11 12.63
C ASN A 24 3.39 -18.03 14.16
N ASP A 25 4.54 -17.48 14.58
CA ASP A 25 4.91 -17.26 15.99
C ASP A 25 4.81 -15.76 16.36
N ALA A 26 4.75 -15.44 17.65
CA ALA A 26 4.69 -14.07 18.15
C ALA A 26 5.84 -13.17 17.62
N ARG A 27 7.01 -13.76 17.35
CA ARG A 27 8.15 -13.05 16.74
C ARG A 27 7.93 -12.72 15.26
N ALA A 28 7.20 -13.57 14.53
CA ALA A 28 6.80 -13.35 13.16
C ALA A 28 5.86 -12.14 13.07
N VAL A 29 4.79 -12.19 13.86
CA VAL A 29 3.78 -11.13 13.95
C VAL A 29 4.40 -9.79 14.35
N ALA A 30 5.33 -9.76 15.30
CA ALA A 30 6.03 -8.54 15.70
C ALA A 30 6.83 -7.89 14.56
N LYS A 31 7.45 -8.71 13.69
CA LYS A 31 8.17 -8.21 12.51
C LYS A 31 7.21 -7.71 11.44
N VAL A 32 6.08 -8.40 11.22
CA VAL A 32 5.01 -7.94 10.31
C VAL A 32 4.45 -6.61 10.78
N ILE A 33 4.12 -6.46 12.07
CA ILE A 33 3.68 -5.19 12.67
C ILE A 33 4.67 -4.06 12.39
N ARG A 34 5.98 -4.31 12.59
CA ARG A 34 7.01 -3.30 12.30
C ARG A 34 7.02 -2.94 10.82
N ARG A 35 6.91 -3.93 9.93
CA ARG A 35 6.94 -3.70 8.49
C ARG A 35 5.73 -2.91 8.01
N VAL A 36 4.53 -3.31 8.45
CA VAL A 36 3.28 -2.59 8.15
C VAL A 36 3.39 -1.13 8.58
N ARG A 37 3.89 -0.86 9.80
CA ARG A 37 4.11 0.51 10.31
C ARG A 37 5.12 1.32 9.49
N GLU A 38 6.19 0.69 9.02
CA GLU A 38 7.20 1.34 8.20
C GLU A 38 6.63 1.76 6.85
N VAL A 39 5.90 0.86 6.19
CA VAL A 39 5.30 1.10 4.87
C VAL A 39 4.21 2.17 4.93
N ILE A 40 3.29 2.10 5.90
CA ILE A 40 2.21 3.10 6.03
C ILE A 40 2.66 4.41 6.69
N GLY A 41 3.84 4.42 7.33
CA GLY A 41 4.34 5.56 8.11
C GLY A 41 4.63 6.80 7.27
N ASN A 42 4.94 6.61 5.98
CA ASN A 42 5.12 7.71 5.01
C ASN A 42 3.79 8.29 4.51
N GLY A 43 2.66 7.64 4.82
CA GLY A 43 1.33 8.06 4.39
C GLY A 43 1.23 8.32 2.90
N ILE A 44 0.59 9.44 2.53
CA ILE A 44 0.40 9.85 1.13
C ILE A 44 1.55 10.72 0.58
N ASP A 45 2.60 10.98 1.37
CA ASP A 45 3.67 11.91 1.00
C ASP A 45 4.40 11.51 -0.30
N PRO A 46 4.72 10.23 -0.56
CA PRO A 46 5.34 9.84 -1.82
C PRO A 46 4.43 10.10 -3.04
N LEU A 47 3.12 9.98 -2.87
CA LEU A 47 2.14 10.31 -3.91
C LEU A 47 2.09 11.82 -4.17
N ASN A 48 2.15 12.65 -3.11
CA ASN A 48 2.26 14.10 -3.25
C ASN A 48 3.54 14.51 -3.97
N MET A 49 4.69 13.94 -3.60
CA MET A 49 5.97 14.20 -4.27
C MET A 49 5.96 13.81 -5.75
N ALA A 50 5.33 12.68 -6.08
CA ALA A 50 5.15 12.28 -7.47
C ALA A 50 4.25 13.27 -8.23
N GLY A 51 3.18 13.75 -7.60
CA GLY A 51 2.30 14.78 -8.16
C GLY A 51 3.02 16.11 -8.43
N GLU A 52 3.86 16.57 -7.50
CA GLU A 52 4.71 17.75 -7.71
C GLU A 52 5.70 17.57 -8.86
N ALA A 53 6.33 16.40 -8.96
CA ALA A 53 7.23 16.08 -10.07
C ALA A 53 6.48 16.12 -11.42
N VAL A 54 5.24 15.62 -11.48
CA VAL A 54 4.39 15.73 -12.68
C VAL A 54 4.07 17.17 -13.03
N GLN A 55 3.69 18.00 -12.06
CA GLN A 55 3.41 19.43 -12.29
C GLN A 55 4.62 20.18 -12.85
N GLN A 56 5.82 19.73 -12.50
CA GLN A 56 7.10 20.27 -12.99
C GLN A 56 7.60 19.58 -14.27
N ALA A 57 6.78 18.76 -14.92
CA ALA A 57 7.14 17.95 -16.10
C ALA A 57 8.34 17.00 -15.90
N ARG A 58 8.64 16.64 -14.65
CA ARG A 58 9.71 15.69 -14.25
C ARG A 58 9.16 14.25 -14.22
N PHE A 59 8.64 13.77 -15.35
CA PHE A 59 7.91 12.49 -15.41
C PHE A 59 8.74 11.26 -15.02
N MET A 60 10.05 11.26 -15.32
CA MET A 60 10.96 10.17 -14.92
C MET A 60 11.17 10.12 -13.40
N GLU A 61 11.20 11.27 -12.75
CA GLU A 61 11.29 11.37 -11.29
C GLU A 61 9.99 10.90 -10.65
N ALA A 62 8.84 11.39 -11.14
CA ALA A 62 7.52 10.94 -10.68
C ALA A 62 7.36 9.42 -10.78
N ARG A 63 7.73 8.84 -11.93
CA ARG A 63 7.70 7.38 -12.13
C ARG A 63 8.58 6.64 -11.14
N ARG A 64 9.80 7.14 -10.86
CA ARG A 64 10.70 6.50 -9.89
C ARG A 64 10.12 6.52 -8.48
N ILE A 65 9.51 7.65 -8.08
CA ILE A 65 8.85 7.77 -6.76
C ILE A 65 7.71 6.76 -6.66
N LEU A 66 6.84 6.69 -7.67
CA LEU A 66 5.72 5.75 -7.72
C LEU A 66 6.17 4.29 -7.73
N HIS A 67 7.23 3.97 -8.48
CA HIS A 67 7.80 2.63 -8.53
C HIS A 67 8.28 2.18 -7.15
N ASN A 68 8.98 3.06 -6.42
CA ASN A 68 9.45 2.76 -5.07
C ASN A 68 8.28 2.55 -4.10
N LEU A 69 7.31 3.46 -4.11
CA LEU A 69 6.09 3.34 -3.30
C LEU A 69 5.35 2.02 -3.59
N ARG A 70 5.20 1.67 -4.87
CA ARG A 70 4.58 0.42 -5.30
C ARG A 70 5.31 -0.79 -4.76
N ASN A 71 6.64 -0.82 -4.82
CA ASN A 71 7.42 -1.94 -4.32
C ASN A 71 7.24 -2.10 -2.80
N GLU A 72 7.31 -1.00 -2.04
CA GLU A 72 7.09 -1.02 -0.58
C GLU A 72 5.69 -1.53 -0.21
N VAL A 73 4.65 -1.01 -0.87
CA VAL A 73 3.25 -1.39 -0.58
C VAL A 73 2.90 -2.78 -1.12
N SER A 74 3.59 -3.27 -2.16
CA SER A 74 3.36 -4.63 -2.70
C SER A 74 3.66 -5.73 -1.68
N GLU A 75 4.56 -5.47 -0.73
CA GLU A 75 4.87 -6.40 0.36
C GLU A 75 3.70 -6.59 1.34
N LEU A 76 2.66 -5.74 1.27
CA LEU A 76 1.45 -5.85 2.08
C LEU A 76 0.30 -6.59 1.38
N GLY A 77 0.58 -7.27 0.26
CA GLY A 77 -0.45 -7.98 -0.51
C GLY A 77 -1.45 -7.06 -1.23
N ALA A 78 -1.15 -5.77 -1.35
CA ALA A 78 -2.03 -4.74 -1.89
C ALA A 78 -2.11 -4.73 -3.43
N SER A 79 -2.56 -5.83 -4.03
CA SER A 79 -2.58 -6.03 -5.48
C SER A 79 -3.39 -4.97 -6.25
N ARG A 80 -4.46 -4.42 -5.67
CA ARG A 80 -5.24 -3.31 -6.26
C ARG A 80 -4.41 -2.04 -6.40
N PHE A 81 -3.72 -1.66 -5.33
CA PHE A 81 -2.82 -0.51 -5.34
C PHE A 81 -1.69 -0.71 -6.35
N VAL A 82 -1.10 -1.91 -6.40
CA VAL A 82 -0.06 -2.26 -7.37
C VAL A 82 -0.55 -2.07 -8.81
N GLY A 83 -1.78 -2.49 -9.12
CA GLY A 83 -2.40 -2.29 -10.43
C GLY A 83 -2.61 -0.81 -10.77
N ALA A 84 -3.12 -0.01 -9.83
CA ALA A 84 -3.31 1.43 -10.02
C ALA A 84 -1.98 2.17 -10.26
N CYS A 85 -0.94 1.86 -9.48
CA CYS A 85 0.39 2.42 -9.68
C CYS A 85 1.02 2.01 -11.01
N LEU A 86 0.86 0.76 -11.43
CA LEU A 86 1.35 0.30 -12.75
C LEU A 86 0.71 1.08 -13.90
N ALA A 87 -0.61 1.28 -13.84
CA ALA A 87 -1.31 2.06 -14.86
C ALA A 87 -0.79 3.51 -14.91
N LEU A 88 -0.55 4.12 -13.74
CA LEU A 88 0.01 5.46 -13.64
C LEU A 88 1.46 5.54 -14.16
N GLU A 89 2.32 4.58 -13.81
CA GLU A 89 3.70 4.47 -14.31
C GLU A 89 3.75 4.33 -15.84
N LEU A 90 2.82 3.56 -16.43
CA LEU A 90 2.70 3.41 -17.87
C LEU A 90 2.25 4.73 -18.52
N ALA A 91 1.23 5.39 -17.99
CA ALA A 91 0.78 6.68 -18.51
C ALA A 91 1.88 7.75 -18.47
N LEU A 92 2.70 7.76 -17.41
CA LEU A 92 3.88 8.64 -17.30
C LEU A 92 4.95 8.30 -18.34
N THR A 93 5.17 7.03 -18.62
CA THR A 93 6.16 6.57 -19.62
C THR A 93 5.72 6.88 -21.05
N GLU A 94 4.43 6.71 -21.33
CA GLU A 94 3.83 6.92 -22.66
C GLU A 94 3.45 8.38 -22.92
N GLY A 95 3.57 9.27 -21.93
CA GLY A 95 3.23 10.68 -22.07
C GLY A 95 1.71 10.92 -22.21
N LYS A 96 0.89 10.05 -21.61
CA LYS A 96 -0.58 10.15 -21.61
C LYS A 96 -1.07 11.18 -20.58
N VAL A 97 -0.65 12.45 -20.75
CA VAL A 97 -0.82 13.51 -19.74
C VAL A 97 -2.28 13.73 -19.33
N ILE A 98 -3.23 13.47 -20.25
CA ILE A 98 -4.68 13.60 -19.99
C ILE A 98 -5.17 12.56 -18.97
N GLU A 99 -4.58 11.36 -18.96
CA GLU A 99 -4.99 10.26 -18.08
C GLU A 99 -4.36 10.37 -16.68
N ILE A 100 -3.23 11.07 -16.56
CA ILE A 100 -2.44 11.17 -15.32
C ILE A 100 -3.29 11.62 -14.11
N PRO A 101 -4.11 12.68 -14.16
CA PRO A 101 -4.89 13.11 -13.00
C PRO A 101 -5.85 12.03 -12.49
N LEU A 102 -6.55 11.34 -13.40
CA LEU A 102 -7.47 10.26 -13.05
C LEU A 102 -6.73 9.08 -12.39
N LEU A 103 -5.57 8.72 -12.95
CA LEU A 103 -4.75 7.62 -12.44
C LEU A 103 -4.10 7.96 -11.09
N PHE A 104 -3.75 9.23 -10.84
CA PHE A 104 -3.34 9.70 -9.51
C PHE A 104 -4.46 9.53 -8.49
N THR A 105 -5.68 9.99 -8.80
CA THR A 105 -6.83 9.84 -7.90
C THR A 105 -7.14 8.38 -7.61
N ALA A 106 -7.01 7.50 -8.60
CA ALA A 106 -7.15 6.06 -8.40
C ALA A 106 -6.08 5.51 -7.44
N ALA A 107 -4.80 5.78 -7.69
CA ALA A 107 -3.70 5.33 -6.84
C ALA A 107 -3.81 5.87 -5.39
N GLU A 108 -4.20 7.13 -5.22
CA GLU A 108 -4.42 7.74 -3.91
C GLU A 108 -5.59 7.09 -3.15
N SER A 109 -6.69 6.78 -3.85
CA SER A 109 -7.85 6.12 -3.25
C SER A 109 -7.50 4.71 -2.77
N GLU A 110 -6.76 3.95 -3.59
CA GLU A 110 -6.29 2.62 -3.21
C GLU A 110 -5.29 2.68 -2.04
N LEU A 111 -4.35 3.64 -2.03
CA LEU A 111 -3.42 3.79 -0.91
C LEU A 111 -4.14 4.09 0.41
N ARG A 112 -5.17 4.94 0.38
CA ARG A 112 -5.98 5.23 1.57
C ARG A 112 -6.67 3.98 2.10
N LEU A 113 -7.23 3.14 1.23
CA LEU A 113 -7.83 1.87 1.63
C LEU A 113 -6.77 0.93 2.23
N VAL A 114 -5.59 0.82 1.63
CA VAL A 114 -4.48 0.04 2.21
C VAL A 114 -4.16 0.53 3.61
N MET A 115 -4.03 1.85 3.81
CA MET A 115 -3.73 2.44 5.12
C MET A 115 -4.83 2.19 6.15
N GLU A 116 -6.10 2.27 5.75
CA GLU A 116 -7.24 1.99 6.62
C GLU A 116 -7.27 0.53 7.08
N HIS A 117 -7.12 -0.41 6.14
CA HIS A 117 -7.10 -1.85 6.45
C HIS A 117 -5.86 -2.24 7.25
N ALA A 118 -4.68 -1.70 6.90
CA ALA A 118 -3.45 -1.87 7.66
C ALA A 118 -3.58 -1.30 9.09
N GLY A 119 -4.21 -0.14 9.25
CA GLY A 119 -4.50 0.46 10.55
C GLY A 119 -5.41 -0.42 11.39
N ALA A 120 -6.52 -0.89 10.82
CA ALA A 120 -7.44 -1.81 11.49
C ALA A 120 -6.76 -3.14 11.88
N TRP A 121 -5.89 -3.67 11.01
CA TRP A 121 -5.10 -4.87 11.30
C TRP A 121 -4.10 -4.61 12.45
N LEU A 122 -3.42 -3.47 12.44
CA LEU A 122 -2.53 -3.07 13.53
C LEU A 122 -3.27 -2.90 14.85
N ASP A 123 -4.47 -2.32 14.86
CA ASP A 123 -5.28 -2.17 16.08
C ASP A 123 -5.71 -3.53 16.65
N GLN A 124 -5.95 -4.52 15.80
CA GLN A 124 -6.28 -5.89 16.20
C GLN A 124 -5.07 -6.66 16.75
N HIS A 125 -3.89 -6.50 16.15
CA HIS A 125 -2.69 -7.28 16.48
C HIS A 125 -1.76 -6.58 17.49
N ALA A 126 -1.86 -5.26 17.61
CA ALA A 126 -1.17 -4.45 18.61
C ALA A 126 -2.10 -3.97 19.74
N GLY A 127 -3.39 -4.34 19.71
CA GLY A 127 -4.40 -3.93 20.68
C GLY A 127 -3.87 -4.04 22.11
N ARG A 128 -4.06 -2.99 22.92
CA ARG A 128 -3.67 -2.92 24.35
C ARG A 128 -2.54 -3.91 24.69
N ALA A 129 -1.29 -3.60 24.34
CA ALA A 129 -0.13 -4.28 24.91
C ALA A 129 0.02 -3.96 26.43
N SER A 130 -1.09 -4.00 27.17
CA SER A 130 -1.28 -3.77 28.59
C SER A 130 -2.54 -4.52 29.03
N ASP A 131 -2.63 -5.82 28.74
CA ASP A 131 -3.46 -6.74 29.53
C ASP A 131 -2.81 -8.13 29.57
N ARG A 132 -1.56 -8.14 30.03
CA ARG A 132 -0.87 -9.31 30.58
C ARG A 132 0.38 -8.84 31.34
N ALA A 133 0.16 -8.23 32.50
CA ALA A 133 1.04 -8.27 33.67
C ALA A 133 0.29 -7.70 34.88
#